data_AF-A0A667Z118-F1
#
_entry.id   AF-A0A667Z118-F1
#
_cell.length_a   1.000
_cell.length_b   1.000
_cell.length_c   1.000
_cell.angle_alpha   90.00
_cell.angle_beta   90.00
_cell.angle_gamma   90.00
#
_symmetry.space_group_name_H-M   'P 1'
#
loop_
_entity.id
_entity.type
_entity.pdbx_description
1 polymer ?
#
loop_
_entity_poly.entity_id
_entity_poly.type
_entity_poly.pdbx_seq_one_letter_code
_entity_poly.pdbx_strand_id
1 'polypeptide(L)'
;MKLTLDLNLKLILDMMNFLINKAINTQEVAVKEKHARNILAKCVCKGAHTFWAAVNRLPLSSNAVLCWKFCHVFHKLLRDGHPNVIKDSMRNKADLTDMSRMWGHLSEGYGKLCSIYLKLLITKMEFHIKVQSLHHHHQSSCCTLAR
;
A
#
# COMPACT_ATOMS: atom_id res chain seq x y z
N MET A 1 22.37 -11.30 -19.91
CA MET A 1 21.74 -11.56 -18.59
C MET A 1 21.19 -10.30 -17.91
N LYS A 2 21.90 -9.16 -17.86
CA LYS A 2 21.38 -7.88 -17.29
C LYS A 2 20.14 -7.33 -18.03
N LEU A 3 20.17 -7.23 -19.36
CA LEU A 3 19.01 -6.74 -20.14
C LEU A 3 17.74 -7.57 -19.92
N THR A 4 17.86 -8.89 -19.79
CA THR A 4 16.71 -9.78 -19.58
C THR A 4 16.07 -9.59 -18.20
N LEU A 5 16.86 -9.26 -17.17
CA LEU A 5 16.37 -8.89 -15.84
C LEU A 5 15.67 -7.51 -15.86
N ASP A 6 16.23 -6.54 -16.58
CA ASP A 6 15.64 -5.20 -16.72
C ASP A 6 14.30 -5.21 -17.49
N LEU A 7 14.21 -5.98 -18.58
CA LEU A 7 12.96 -6.18 -19.34
C LEU A 7 11.88 -6.86 -18.50
N ASN A 8 12.26 -7.87 -17.71
CA ASN A 8 11.33 -8.54 -16.80
C ASN A 8 10.83 -7.61 -15.68
N LEU A 9 11.71 -6.77 -15.12
CA LEU A 9 11.33 -5.79 -14.09
C LEU A 9 10.40 -4.71 -14.65
N LYS A 10 10.68 -4.22 -15.86
CA LYS A 10 9.83 -3.26 -16.57
C LYS A 10 8.44 -3.83 -16.84
N LEU A 11 8.34 -5.06 -17.34
CA LEU A 11 7.06 -5.73 -17.57
C LEU A 11 6.24 -5.89 -16.28
N ILE A 12 6.90 -6.23 -15.16
CA ILE A 12 6.24 -6.34 -13.85
C ILE A 12 5.70 -4.97 -13.41
N LEU A 13 6.47 -3.90 -13.59
CA LEU A 13 6.07 -2.54 -13.23
C LEU A 13 4.88 -2.07 -14.09
N ASP A 14 4.93 -2.29 -15.40
CA ASP A 14 3.86 -1.92 -16.33
C ASP A 14 2.55 -2.64 -16.00
N MET A 15 2.66 -3.93 -15.68
CA MET A 15 1.52 -4.73 -15.25
C MET A 15 0.97 -4.28 -13.88
N MET A 16 1.82 -3.76 -12.98
CA MET A 16 1.37 -3.18 -11.70
C MET A 16 0.67 -1.84 -11.92
N ASN A 17 1.25 -0.96 -12.76
CA ASN A 17 0.66 0.32 -13.15
C ASN A 17 -0.73 0.12 -13.76
N PHE A 18 -0.89 -0.87 -14.65
CA PHE A 18 -2.20 -1.20 -15.22
C PHE A 18 -3.23 -1.54 -14.14
N LEU A 19 -2.88 -2.41 -13.18
CA LEU A 19 -3.80 -2.79 -12.11
C LEU A 19 -4.14 -1.61 -11.19
N ILE A 20 -3.13 -0.83 -10.82
CA ILE A 20 -3.28 0.35 -9.97
C ILE A 20 -4.20 1.38 -10.63
N ASN A 21 -3.99 1.72 -11.91
CA ASN A 21 -4.85 2.65 -12.63
C ASN A 21 -6.29 2.15 -12.80
N LYS A 22 -6.52 0.83 -12.79
CA LYS A 22 -7.89 0.27 -12.82
C LYS A 22 -8.54 0.22 -11.43
N ALA A 23 -7.77 0.00 -10.37
CA ALA A 23 -8.27 -0.07 -8.99
C ALA A 23 -8.44 1.32 -8.36
N ILE A 24 -7.44 2.19 -8.52
CA ILE A 24 -7.34 3.54 -7.97
C ILE A 24 -7.54 4.52 -9.13
N ASN A 25 -8.79 4.93 -9.33
CA ASN A 25 -9.20 5.83 -10.40
C ASN A 25 -10.20 6.88 -9.86
N THR A 26 -10.41 7.94 -10.63
CA THR A 26 -11.20 9.11 -10.23
C THR A 26 -12.71 8.89 -10.18
N GLN A 27 -13.21 7.75 -10.66
CA GLN A 27 -14.64 7.47 -10.70
C GLN A 27 -15.18 7.21 -9.29
N GLU A 28 -16.29 7.84 -8.89
CA GLU A 28 -16.93 7.64 -7.58
C GLU A 28 -17.71 6.33 -7.51
N VAL A 29 -17.00 5.23 -7.72
CA VAL A 29 -17.51 3.86 -7.63
C VAL A 29 -16.59 3.04 -6.75
N ALA A 30 -17.14 1.98 -6.18
CA ALA A 30 -16.37 1.02 -5.39
C ALA A 30 -15.14 0.52 -6.16
N VAL A 31 -14.06 0.24 -5.42
CA VAL A 31 -12.85 -0.34 -5.99
C VAL A 31 -13.21 -1.66 -6.68
N LYS A 32 -12.80 -1.82 -7.94
CA LYS A 32 -12.98 -3.07 -8.68
C LYS A 32 -12.19 -4.17 -7.99
N GLU A 33 -12.90 -5.02 -7.25
CA GLU A 33 -12.34 -6.08 -6.41
C GLU A 33 -11.40 -7.02 -7.16
N LYS A 34 -11.68 -7.32 -8.45
CA LYS A 34 -10.79 -8.10 -9.31
C LYS A 34 -9.37 -7.50 -9.38
N HIS A 35 -9.25 -6.18 -9.52
CA HIS A 35 -7.94 -5.54 -9.61
C HIS A 35 -7.25 -5.44 -8.25
N ALA A 36 -8.00 -5.16 -7.18
CA ALA A 36 -7.46 -5.15 -5.82
C ALA A 36 -6.88 -6.53 -5.42
N ARG A 37 -7.60 -7.63 -5.70
CA ARG A 37 -7.09 -8.99 -5.45
C ARG A 37 -5.85 -9.31 -6.28
N ASN A 38 -5.80 -8.88 -7.53
CA ASN A 38 -4.64 -9.10 -8.39
C ASN A 38 -3.41 -8.30 -7.95
N ILE A 39 -3.60 -7.11 -7.35
CA ILE A 39 -2.51 -6.33 -6.73
C ILE A 39 -1.96 -7.11 -5.54
N LEU A 40 -2.85 -7.57 -4.66
CA LEU A 40 -2.49 -8.36 -3.48
C LEU A 40 -1.69 -9.60 -3.87
N ALA A 41 -2.23 -10.43 -4.78
CA ALA A 41 -1.59 -11.67 -5.23
C ALA A 41 -0.17 -11.45 -5.78
N LYS A 42 0.11 -10.31 -6.42
CA LYS A 42 1.44 -9.99 -6.93
C LYS A 42 2.40 -9.52 -5.84
N CYS A 43 1.90 -8.81 -4.84
CA CYS A 43 2.73 -8.34 -3.73
C CYS A 43 3.06 -9.44 -2.72
N VAL A 44 2.27 -10.52 -2.68
CA VAL A 44 2.52 -11.70 -1.82
C VAL A 44 3.90 -12.32 -2.07
N CYS A 45 4.43 -12.29 -3.30
CA CYS A 45 5.73 -12.92 -3.61
C CYS A 45 6.92 -11.95 -3.63
N LYS A 46 6.70 -10.64 -3.68
CA LYS A 46 7.75 -9.64 -4.02
C LYS A 46 7.81 -8.41 -3.11
N GLY A 47 7.02 -8.36 -2.04
CA GLY A 47 6.96 -7.20 -1.14
C GLY A 47 6.19 -6.01 -1.72
N ALA A 48 6.34 -4.83 -1.12
CA ALA A 48 5.55 -3.64 -1.46
C ALA A 48 6.28 -2.67 -2.43
N HIS A 49 7.50 -2.98 -2.84
CA HIS A 49 8.32 -2.05 -3.63
C HIS A 49 7.67 -1.60 -4.95
N THR A 50 7.17 -2.55 -5.74
CA THR A 50 6.52 -2.26 -7.02
C THR A 50 5.17 -1.59 -6.85
N PHE A 51 4.45 -1.88 -5.76
CA PHE A 51 3.22 -1.19 -5.38
C PHE A 51 3.49 0.29 -5.13
N TRP A 52 4.45 0.62 -4.28
CA TRP A 52 4.81 2.01 -3.97
C TRP A 52 5.37 2.76 -5.19
N ALA A 53 6.16 2.09 -6.04
CA ALA A 53 6.67 2.69 -7.28
C ALA A 53 5.55 3.10 -8.26
N ALA A 54 4.44 2.35 -8.27
CA ALA A 54 3.26 2.68 -9.07
C ALA A 54 2.38 3.75 -8.41
N VAL A 55 2.11 3.61 -7.11
CA VAL A 55 1.24 4.51 -6.34
C VAL A 55 1.81 5.92 -6.23
N ASN A 56 3.12 6.07 -6.05
CA ASN A 56 3.76 7.39 -5.91
C ASN A 56 3.64 8.26 -7.18
N ARG A 57 3.17 7.68 -8.31
CA ARG A 57 2.87 8.42 -9.55
C ARG A 57 1.44 8.96 -9.58
N LEU A 58 0.58 8.54 -8.65
CA LEU A 58 -0.80 8.99 -8.58
C LEU A 58 -0.89 10.30 -7.81
N PRO A 59 -1.75 11.24 -8.24
CA PRO A 59 -1.95 12.51 -7.55
C PRO A 59 -2.91 12.32 -6.36
N LEU A 60 -2.51 11.50 -5.38
CA LEU A 60 -3.35 11.15 -4.22
C LEU A 60 -3.71 12.36 -3.35
N SER A 61 -2.88 13.40 -3.36
CA SER A 61 -3.09 14.62 -2.58
C SER A 61 -4.08 15.59 -3.20
N SER A 62 -4.40 15.47 -4.50
CA SER A 62 -5.32 16.39 -5.19
C SER A 62 -6.71 15.82 -5.42
N ASN A 63 -6.91 14.51 -5.21
CA ASN A 63 -8.19 13.86 -5.44
C ASN A 63 -8.53 12.89 -4.31
N ALA A 64 -9.56 13.22 -3.54
CA ALA A 64 -9.98 12.45 -2.38
C ALA A 64 -10.49 11.04 -2.75
N VAL A 65 -11.10 10.87 -3.94
CA VAL A 65 -11.53 9.55 -4.43
C VAL A 65 -10.33 8.65 -4.66
N LEU A 66 -9.25 9.17 -5.27
CA LEU A 66 -8.00 8.43 -5.42
C LEU A 66 -7.40 8.10 -4.07
N CYS A 67 -7.33 9.06 -3.16
CA CYS A 67 -6.79 8.87 -1.80
C CYS A 67 -7.55 7.76 -1.04
N TRP A 68 -8.88 7.81 -1.05
CA TRP A 68 -9.71 6.81 -0.37
C TRP A 68 -9.53 5.41 -0.99
N LYS A 69 -9.52 5.30 -2.32
CA LYS A 69 -9.28 4.02 -3.00
C LYS A 69 -7.89 3.46 -2.74
N PHE A 70 -6.88 4.34 -2.69
CA PHE A 70 -5.54 3.98 -2.24
C PHE A 70 -5.58 3.42 -0.82
N CYS A 71 -6.22 4.12 0.13
CA CYS A 71 -6.33 3.68 1.51
C CYS A 71 -6.97 2.29 1.60
N HIS A 72 -8.04 2.04 0.83
CA HIS A 72 -8.70 0.73 0.77
C HIS A 72 -7.80 -0.39 0.27
N VAL A 73 -7.11 -0.16 -0.86
CA VAL A 73 -6.19 -1.17 -1.43
C VAL A 73 -5.00 -1.39 -0.50
N PHE A 74 -4.44 -0.33 0.07
CA PHE A 74 -3.31 -0.41 0.98
C PHE A 74 -3.68 -1.09 2.30
N HIS A 75 -4.88 -0.85 2.83
CA HIS A 75 -5.39 -1.57 3.99
C HIS A 75 -5.42 -3.08 3.75
N LYS A 76 -5.98 -3.52 2.61
CA LYS A 76 -5.99 -4.94 2.23
C LYS A 76 -4.57 -5.50 2.10
N LEU A 77 -3.66 -4.72 1.52
CA LEU A 77 -2.26 -5.11 1.38
C LEU A 77 -1.55 -5.28 2.73
N LEU A 78 -1.85 -4.42 3.72
CA LEU A 78 -1.34 -4.54 5.08
C LEU A 78 -1.94 -5.72 5.86
N ARG A 79 -3.12 -6.21 5.46
CA ARG A 79 -3.82 -7.31 6.14
C ARG A 79 -3.43 -8.68 5.57
N ASP A 80 -3.45 -8.81 4.24
CA ASP A 80 -3.36 -10.09 3.55
C ASP A 80 -2.06 -10.23 2.73
N GLY A 81 -1.20 -9.20 2.73
CA GLY A 81 0.01 -9.15 1.91
C GLY A 81 1.23 -9.83 2.54
N HIS A 82 2.36 -9.78 1.82
CA HIS A 82 3.62 -10.34 2.29
C HIS A 82 4.06 -9.69 3.63
N PRO A 83 4.67 -10.43 4.58
CA PRO A 83 5.08 -9.87 5.88
C PRO A 83 5.99 -8.64 5.79
N ASN A 84 6.84 -8.55 4.76
CA ASN A 84 7.70 -7.39 4.53
C ASN A 84 6.95 -6.14 4.06
N VAL A 85 5.68 -6.23 3.63
CA VAL A 85 4.90 -5.06 3.20
C VAL A 85 4.92 -3.98 4.27
N ILE A 86 4.77 -4.34 5.54
CA ILE A 86 4.77 -3.38 6.64
C ILE A 86 6.13 -2.69 6.74
N LYS A 87 7.22 -3.48 6.78
CA LYS A 87 8.60 -2.97 6.86
C LYS A 87 8.94 -2.07 5.67
N ASP A 88 8.64 -2.52 4.45
CA ASP A 88 8.88 -1.79 3.20
C ASP A 88 8.11 -0.47 3.14
N SER A 89 6.90 -0.44 3.74
CA SER A 89 6.01 0.72 3.71
C SER A 89 6.38 1.80 4.72
N MET A 90 7.14 1.47 5.77
CA MET A 90 7.57 2.43 6.79
C MET A 90 8.37 3.60 6.20
N ARG A 91 9.08 3.38 5.08
CA ARG A 91 9.81 4.46 4.38
C ARG A 91 8.90 5.58 3.88
N ASN A 92 7.63 5.29 3.59
CA ASN A 92 6.66 6.27 3.10
C ASN A 92 5.78 6.83 4.24
N LYS A 93 6.08 6.51 5.51
CA LYS A 93 5.30 6.96 6.67
C LYS A 93 5.22 8.49 6.75
N ALA A 94 6.33 9.19 6.48
CA ALA A 94 6.39 10.65 6.50
C ALA A 94 5.40 11.24 5.49
N ASP A 95 5.46 10.79 4.23
CA ASP A 95 4.55 11.23 3.17
C ASP A 95 3.08 10.96 3.51
N LEU A 96 2.76 9.80 4.08
CA LEU A 96 1.40 9.47 4.53
C LEU A 96 0.93 10.39 5.67
N THR A 97 1.85 10.75 6.57
CA THR A 97 1.55 11.64 7.71
C THR A 97 1.25 13.04 7.21
N ASP A 98 2.04 13.55 6.26
CA ASP A 98 1.83 14.88 5.69
C ASP A 98 0.58 14.93 4.83
N MET A 99 0.32 13.89 4.04
CA MET A 99 -0.93 13.75 3.29
C MET A 99 -2.15 13.73 4.22
N SER A 100 -2.07 13.03 5.36
CA SER A 100 -3.15 13.02 6.36
C SER A 100 -3.40 14.40 6.96
N ARG A 101 -2.34 15.13 7.32
CA ARG A 101 -2.42 16.50 7.85
C ARG A 101 -3.09 17.44 6.86
N MET A 102 -2.60 17.44 5.61
CA MET A 102 -3.19 18.23 4.51
C MET A 102 -4.68 17.93 4.34
N TRP A 103 -5.08 16.66 4.26
CA TRP A 103 -6.49 16.28 4.15
C TRP A 103 -7.33 16.68 5.38
N GLY A 104 -6.70 16.82 6.55
CA GLY A 104 -7.35 17.23 7.79
C GLY A 104 -7.66 18.73 7.88
N HIS A 105 -6.95 19.57 7.09
CA HIS A 105 -7.22 21.01 7.02
C HIS A 105 -8.46 21.35 6.18
N LEU A 106 -8.93 20.42 5.34
CA LEU A 106 -10.13 20.61 4.55
C LEU A 106 -11.36 20.46 5.45
N SER A 107 -12.14 21.54 5.56
CA SER A 107 -13.29 21.66 6.45
C SER A 107 -14.48 20.79 6.02
N GLU A 108 -14.61 20.48 4.73
CA GLU A 108 -15.76 19.76 4.16
C GLU A 108 -15.36 18.69 3.13
N GLY A 109 -16.29 17.74 2.90
CA GLY A 109 -16.15 16.67 1.91
C GLY A 109 -15.32 15.46 2.35
N TYR A 110 -14.88 14.66 1.38
CA TYR A 110 -14.16 13.40 1.58
C TYR A 110 -12.76 13.56 2.23
N GLY A 111 -12.25 14.78 2.36
CA GLY A 111 -10.92 15.06 2.92
C GLY A 111 -10.77 14.57 4.36
N LYS A 112 -11.73 14.88 5.24
CA LYS A 112 -11.71 14.40 6.64
C LYS A 112 -11.66 12.86 6.72
N LEU A 113 -12.43 12.18 5.87
CA LEU A 113 -12.42 10.72 5.80
C LEU A 113 -11.06 10.18 5.36
N CYS A 114 -10.45 10.79 4.34
CA CYS A 114 -9.10 10.44 3.90
C CYS A 114 -8.07 10.66 5.01
N SER A 115 -8.15 11.79 5.72
CA SER A 115 -7.26 12.11 6.85
C SER A 115 -7.33 11.04 7.94
N ILE A 116 -8.54 10.66 8.37
CA ILE A 116 -8.75 9.65 9.42
C ILE A 116 -8.28 8.28 8.95
N TYR A 117 -8.57 7.90 7.70
CA TYR A 117 -8.16 6.59 7.18
C TYR A 117 -6.63 6.50 7.08
N LEU A 118 -5.95 7.54 6.60
CA LEU A 118 -4.49 7.58 6.58
C LEU A 118 -3.89 7.43 7.98
N LYS A 119 -4.45 8.12 9.00
CA LYS A 119 -4.03 7.95 10.40
C LYS A 119 -4.18 6.51 10.87
N LEU A 120 -5.33 5.88 10.57
CA LEU A 120 -5.56 4.48 10.90
C LEU A 120 -4.48 3.56 10.30
N LEU A 121 -4.11 3.77 9.03
CA LEU A 121 -3.10 2.97 8.35
C LEU A 121 -1.70 3.18 8.94
N ILE A 122 -1.35 4.42 9.28
CA ILE A 122 -0.09 4.76 9.95
C ILE A 122 -0.02 4.08 11.31
N THR A 123 -1.05 4.23 12.15
CA THR A 123 -1.13 3.60 13.48
C THR A 123 -1.04 2.08 13.37
N LYS A 124 -1.71 1.47 12.38
CA LYS A 124 -1.61 0.03 12.11
C LYS A 124 -0.16 -0.38 11.85
N MET A 125 0.54 0.31 10.95
CA MET A 125 1.94 -0.01 10.65
C MET A 125 2.85 0.13 11.88
N GLU A 126 2.72 1.23 12.63
CA GLU A 126 3.49 1.45 13.85
C GLU A 126 3.25 0.38 14.91
N PHE A 127 1.98 -0.02 15.10
CA PHE A 127 1.61 -1.09 16.01
C PHE A 127 2.31 -2.40 15.62
N HIS A 128 2.23 -2.79 14.35
CA HIS A 128 2.88 -4.01 13.87
C HIS A 128 4.40 -4.00 14.02
N ILE A 129 5.07 -2.86 13.81
CA ILE A 129 6.52 -2.73 14.01
C ILE A 129 6.89 -2.89 15.49
N LYS A 130 6.16 -2.20 16.40
CA LYS A 130 6.38 -2.31 17.84
C LYS A 130 6.16 -3.75 18.32
N VAL A 131 5.05 -4.39 17.91
CA VAL A 131 4.72 -5.76 18.31
C VAL A 131 5.69 -6.78 17.72
N GLN A 132 6.11 -6.66 16.45
CA GLN A 132 7.15 -7.54 15.88
C GLN A 132 8.48 -7.41 16.61
N SER A 133 8.87 -6.21 17.02
CA SER A 133 10.10 -6.01 17.79
C SER A 133 10.06 -6.72 19.16
N LEU A 134 8.86 -6.84 19.76
CA LEU A 134 8.66 -7.57 21.01
C LEU A 134 8.69 -9.10 20.81
N HIS A 135 8.09 -9.62 19.74
CA HIS A 135 8.11 -11.06 19.44
C HIS A 135 9.47 -11.59 19.00
N HIS A 136 10.35 -10.76 18.42
CA HIS A 136 11.73 -11.16 18.09
C HIS A 136 12.60 -11.44 19.34
N HIS A 137 12.16 -11.06 20.55
CA HIS A 137 12.78 -11.49 21.81
C HIS A 137 12.30 -12.88 22.30
N HIS A 138 11.37 -13.53 21.59
CA HIS A 138 10.85 -14.83 22.01
C HIS A 138 10.58 -15.84 20.89
N GLN A 139 10.87 -15.54 19.62
CA GLN A 139 10.78 -16.52 18.54
C GLN A 139 11.75 -16.21 17.40
N SER A 140 12.95 -16.77 17.52
CA SER A 140 13.63 -17.38 16.37
C SER A 140 12.81 -18.61 15.98
N SER A 141 12.48 -18.78 14.70
CA SER A 141 11.78 -19.94 14.10
C SER A 141 10.27 -19.80 13.89
N CYS A 142 9.85 -19.09 12.83
CA CYS A 142 8.58 -19.40 12.17
C CYS A 142 8.57 -18.94 10.69
N CYS A 143 9.53 -19.40 9.90
CA CYS A 143 9.53 -19.24 8.43
C CYS A 143 9.51 -20.59 7.68
N THR A 144 9.19 -21.72 8.32
CA THR A 144 9.34 -23.04 7.68
C THR A 144 8.09 -23.92 7.74
N LEU A 145 6.87 -23.39 7.67
CA LEU A 145 5.70 -24.23 7.33
C LEU A 145 4.65 -23.45 6.54
N ALA A 146 4.88 -23.39 5.23
CA ALA A 146 3.82 -23.31 4.23
C ALA A 146 4.22 -24.27 3.09
N ARG A 147 4.07 -25.56 3.37
CA ARG A 147 3.85 -26.63 2.39
C ARG A 147 2.64 -27.41 2.84
#